data_AF-A0A971VSW5-F1
#
_entry.id   AF-A0A971VSW5-F1
#
_cell.length_a   1.000
_cell.length_b   1.000
_cell.length_c   1.000
_cell.angle_alpha   90.00
_cell.angle_beta   90.00
_cell.angle_gamma   90.00
#
_symmetry.space_group_name_H-M   'P 1'
#
loop_
_entity.id
_entity.type
_entity.pdbx_description
1 polymer ?
#
loop_
_entity_poly.entity_id
_entity_poly.type
_entity_poly.pdbx_seq_one_letter_code
_entity_poly.pdbx_strand_id
1 'polypeptide(L)'
;MKKLLFYLIQFTWGLPQNLAGLIGYLILAPKHKHERFHNAIITYVEKKNFGGVSLGIFIFINPGKREDWLHDTRIHEYGHTIQSLLLGPLYFFVIGIPSGIWCNFPAFVKYRKEKNVSYYWLYCEGWANLWGRRWAKEDFVSEEMLTRGNFGKPLKKLSA
;
A
#
# COMPACT_ATOMS: atom_id res chain seq x y z
N MET A 1 -3.85 -0.89 18.30
CA MET A 1 -3.81 -2.33 18.59
C MET A 1 -2.48 -2.69 19.24
N LYS A 2 -2.47 -3.61 20.22
CA LYS A 2 -1.21 -4.09 20.83
C LYS A 2 -0.35 -4.81 19.78
N LYS A 3 0.96 -4.54 19.76
CA LYS A 3 1.90 -5.10 18.75
C LYS A 3 1.84 -6.64 18.67
N LEU A 4 1.76 -7.31 19.82
CA LEU A 4 1.66 -8.77 19.89
C LEU A 4 0.44 -9.30 19.13
N LEU A 5 -0.74 -8.68 19.35
CA LEU A 5 -1.97 -9.08 18.67
C LEU A 5 -1.89 -8.85 17.15
N PHE A 6 -1.26 -7.75 16.72
CA PHE A 6 -1.03 -7.48 15.30
C PHE A 6 -0.24 -8.63 14.64
N TYR A 7 0.89 -9.02 15.24
CA TYR A 7 1.72 -10.08 14.67
C TYR A 7 1.04 -11.45 14.76
N LEU A 8 0.33 -11.75 15.86
CA LEU A 8 -0.41 -13.00 15.99
C LEU A 8 -1.44 -13.16 14.86
N ILE A 9 -2.22 -12.13 14.56
CA ILE A 9 -3.21 -12.17 13.47
C ILE A 9 -2.49 -12.29 12.12
N GLN A 10 -1.43 -11.50 11.87
CA GLN A 10 -0.69 -11.56 10.60
C GLN A 10 -0.09 -12.95 10.33
N PHE A 11 0.44 -13.62 11.35
CA PHE A 11 1.08 -14.93 11.22
C PHE A 11 0.13 -16.12 11.45
N THR A 12 -1.17 -15.88 11.59
CA THR A 12 -2.19 -16.95 11.62
C THR A 12 -3.20 -16.74 10.51
N TRP A 13 -3.97 -15.65 10.58
CA TRP A 13 -4.99 -15.26 9.62
C TRP A 13 -4.37 -14.71 8.32
N GLY A 14 -3.38 -13.82 8.42
CA GLY A 14 -2.67 -13.26 7.27
C GLY A 14 -1.56 -14.15 6.69
N LEU A 15 -1.48 -15.43 7.13
CA LEU A 15 -0.29 -16.26 6.91
C LEU A 15 0.09 -16.44 5.42
N PRO A 16 -0.84 -16.74 4.48
CA PRO A 16 -0.46 -16.94 3.07
C PRO A 16 0.24 -15.72 2.46
N GLN A 17 -0.25 -14.52 2.77
CA GLN A 17 0.30 -13.29 2.22
C GLN A 17 1.63 -12.92 2.89
N ASN A 18 1.75 -13.13 4.21
CA ASN A 18 3.01 -12.92 4.92
C ASN A 18 4.09 -13.90 4.49
N LEU A 19 3.74 -15.13 4.12
CA LEU A 19 4.70 -16.09 3.56
C LEU A 19 5.21 -15.63 2.19
N ALA A 20 4.32 -15.19 1.30
CA ALA A 20 4.71 -14.63 0.02
C ALA A 20 5.60 -13.37 0.18
N GLY A 21 5.23 -12.49 1.12
CA GLY A 21 6.03 -11.32 1.48
C GLY A 21 7.40 -11.67 2.05
N LEU A 22 7.48 -12.68 2.92
CA LEU A 22 8.74 -13.17 3.50
C LEU A 22 9.66 -13.74 2.43
N ILE A 23 9.14 -14.55 1.49
CA ILE A 23 9.93 -15.08 0.37
C ILE A 23 10.49 -13.92 -0.47
N GLY A 24 9.65 -12.94 -0.82
CA GLY A 24 10.09 -11.74 -1.54
C GLY A 24 11.17 -10.96 -0.78
N TYR A 25 10.99 -10.80 0.54
CA TYR A 25 11.96 -10.15 1.41
C TYR A 25 13.29 -10.90 1.42
N LEU A 26 13.30 -12.23 1.61
CA LEU A 26 14.53 -13.01 1.65
C LEU A 26 15.31 -12.96 0.33
N ILE A 27 14.62 -12.90 -0.82
CA ILE A 27 15.25 -12.78 -2.14
C ILE A 27 15.86 -11.40 -2.36
N LEU A 28 15.16 -10.35 -1.92
CA LEU A 28 15.53 -8.96 -2.19
C LEU A 28 16.44 -8.36 -1.12
N ALA A 29 16.38 -8.86 0.11
CA ALA A 29 17.06 -8.26 1.24
C ALA A 29 18.57 -8.09 1.11
N PRO A 30 19.32 -9.05 0.53
CA PRO A 30 20.77 -8.89 0.38
C PRO A 30 21.18 -7.73 -0.53
N LYS A 31 20.27 -7.20 -1.36
CA LYS A 31 20.58 -6.23 -2.42
C LYS A 31 19.96 -4.86 -2.19
N HIS A 32 19.12 -4.71 -1.17
CA HIS A 32 18.26 -3.55 -1.02
C HIS A 32 18.31 -3.00 0.41
N LYS A 33 18.03 -1.70 0.55
CA LYS A 33 17.90 -1.07 1.86
C LYS A 33 16.55 -1.41 2.46
N HIS A 34 16.52 -1.50 3.79
CA HIS A 34 15.30 -1.76 4.55
C HIS A 34 15.06 -0.69 5.59
N GLU A 35 13.80 -0.45 5.86
CA GLU A 35 13.35 0.45 6.91
C GLU A 35 12.16 -0.17 7.64
N ARG A 36 12.12 0.02 8.95
CA ARG A 36 10.93 -0.34 9.71
C ARG A 36 9.94 0.82 9.65
N PHE A 37 8.74 0.55 9.17
CA PHE A 37 7.63 1.51 9.18
C PHE A 37 6.49 0.94 10.03
N HIS A 38 6.35 1.46 11.25
CA HIS A 38 5.48 0.92 12.30
C HIS A 38 5.71 -0.59 12.56
N ASN A 39 4.71 -1.41 12.23
CA ASN A 39 4.76 -2.87 12.40
C ASN A 39 5.14 -3.62 11.10
N ALA A 40 5.44 -2.89 10.03
CA ALA A 40 5.84 -3.41 8.73
C ALA A 40 7.33 -3.17 8.46
N ILE A 41 7.86 -3.90 7.48
CA ILE A 41 9.23 -3.77 6.97
C ILE A 41 9.13 -3.33 5.52
N ILE A 42 9.69 -2.16 5.22
CA ILE A 42 9.80 -1.60 3.87
C ILE A 42 11.15 -2.04 3.29
N THR A 43 11.11 -2.52 2.05
CA THR A 43 12.29 -2.85 1.23
C THR A 43 12.30 -1.97 -0.01
N TYR A 44 13.38 -1.23 -0.20
CA TYR A 44 13.51 -0.28 -1.31
C TYR A 44 14.06 -0.96 -2.56
N VAL A 45 13.18 -1.22 -3.54
CA VAL A 45 13.46 -1.97 -4.76
C VAL A 45 13.53 -1.04 -5.96
N GLU A 46 14.74 -0.72 -6.41
CA GLU A 46 14.97 0.07 -7.61
C GLU A 46 14.65 -0.76 -8.86
N LYS A 47 13.46 -0.57 -9.43
CA LYS A 47 13.03 -1.26 -10.65
C LYS A 47 12.18 -0.34 -11.53
N LYS A 48 12.54 -0.28 -12.82
CA LYS A 48 11.77 0.49 -13.81
C LYS A 48 10.33 -0.04 -13.87
N ASN A 49 9.36 0.88 -13.88
CA ASN A 49 7.91 0.59 -13.87
C ASN A 49 7.37 -0.11 -12.61
N PHE A 50 8.12 -0.10 -11.51
CA PHE A 50 7.61 -0.54 -10.21
C PHE A 50 7.26 0.67 -9.35
N GLY A 51 6.10 0.65 -8.69
CA GLY A 51 5.63 1.67 -7.76
C GLY A 51 5.83 1.21 -6.33
N GLY A 52 4.86 0.47 -5.82
CA GLY A 52 4.92 -0.20 -4.54
C GLY A 52 4.01 -1.43 -4.54
N VAL A 53 4.23 -2.34 -3.58
CA VAL A 53 3.28 -3.41 -3.27
C VAL A 53 3.46 -3.86 -1.82
N SER A 54 2.35 -4.22 -1.19
CA SER A 54 2.33 -4.77 0.17
C SER A 54 1.86 -6.22 0.18
N LEU A 55 2.66 -7.05 0.83
CA LEU A 55 2.41 -8.47 1.05
C LEU A 55 2.47 -8.75 2.56
N GLY A 56 1.31 -8.61 3.22
CA GLY A 56 1.22 -8.70 4.67
C GLY A 56 2.01 -7.57 5.32
N ILE A 57 2.96 -7.92 6.19
CA ILE A 57 3.85 -6.94 6.85
C ILE A 57 5.05 -6.52 5.99
N PHE A 58 5.27 -7.14 4.84
CA PHE A 58 6.39 -6.86 3.96
C PHE A 58 5.94 -5.91 2.85
N ILE A 59 6.56 -4.75 2.80
CA ILE A 59 6.25 -3.68 1.86
C ILE A 59 7.46 -3.50 0.95
N PHE A 60 7.22 -3.39 -0.35
CA PHE A 60 8.25 -3.17 -1.36
C PHE A 60 7.93 -1.87 -2.09
N ILE A 61 8.87 -0.92 -2.11
CA ILE A 61 8.66 0.41 -2.71
C ILE A 61 9.84 0.77 -3.60
N ASN A 62 9.57 1.42 -4.72
CA ASN A 62 10.62 2.00 -5.55
C ASN A 62 11.07 3.36 -4.98
N PRO A 63 12.34 3.52 -4.55
CA PRO A 63 12.83 4.77 -3.98
C PRO A 63 13.10 5.86 -5.04
N GLY A 64 13.13 5.53 -6.33
CA GLY A 64 13.55 6.44 -7.41
C GLY A 64 12.57 7.56 -7.79
N LYS A 65 11.67 7.94 -6.88
CA LYS A 65 10.66 8.99 -7.10
C LYS A 65 10.86 10.14 -6.11
N ARG A 66 10.12 11.23 -6.31
CA ARG A 66 10.15 12.41 -5.44
C ARG A 66 9.85 12.03 -3.98
N GLU A 67 10.41 12.80 -3.05
CA GLU A 67 10.29 12.56 -1.60
C GLU A 67 8.84 12.60 -1.11
N ASP A 68 8.02 13.53 -1.63
CA ASP A 68 6.60 13.64 -1.31
C ASP A 68 5.81 12.39 -1.71
N TRP A 69 6.09 11.85 -2.90
CA TRP A 69 5.51 10.61 -3.37
C TRP A 69 5.96 9.41 -2.53
N LEU A 70 7.24 9.38 -2.14
CA LEU A 70 7.78 8.29 -1.32
C LEU A 70 7.12 8.27 0.05
N HIS A 71 7.01 9.42 0.71
CA HIS A 71 6.28 9.59 1.97
C HIS A 71 4.86 9.05 1.87
N ASP A 72 4.10 9.53 0.89
CA ASP A 72 2.71 9.15 0.69
C ASP A 72 2.55 7.65 0.37
N THR A 73 3.48 7.10 -0.40
CA THR A 73 3.46 5.67 -0.77
C THR A 73 3.71 4.78 0.44
N ARG A 74 4.60 5.16 1.37
CA ARG A 74 4.81 4.40 2.63
C ARG A 74 3.50 4.30 3.42
N ILE A 75 2.77 5.40 3.52
CA ILE A 75 1.47 5.47 4.22
C ILE A 75 0.44 4.59 3.48
N HIS A 76 0.30 4.77 2.17
CA HIS A 76 -0.64 4.02 1.33
C HIS A 76 -0.42 2.51 1.41
N GLU A 77 0.82 2.06 1.22
CA GLU A 77 1.21 0.64 1.30
C GLU A 77 0.97 0.08 2.70
N TYR A 78 1.23 0.85 3.75
CA TYR A 78 0.86 0.44 5.11
C TYR A 78 -0.65 0.24 5.26
N GLY A 79 -1.47 1.01 4.54
CA GLY A 79 -2.91 0.78 4.43
C GLY A 79 -3.27 -0.61 3.88
N HIS A 80 -2.56 -1.06 2.85
CA HIS A 80 -2.68 -2.42 2.32
C HIS A 80 -2.26 -3.49 3.33
N THR A 81 -1.22 -3.23 4.16
CA THR A 81 -0.88 -4.10 5.29
C THR A 81 -2.03 -4.24 6.30
N ILE A 82 -2.77 -3.16 6.58
CA ILE A 82 -3.94 -3.22 7.49
C ILE A 82 -5.12 -3.94 6.80
N GLN A 83 -5.34 -3.74 5.51
CA GLN A 83 -6.34 -4.51 4.75
C GLN A 83 -6.02 -6.01 4.77
N SER A 84 -4.75 -6.37 4.62
CA SER A 84 -4.26 -7.75 4.75
C SER A 84 -4.54 -8.32 6.14
N LEU A 85 -4.26 -7.54 7.19
CA LEU A 85 -4.57 -7.92 8.57
C LEU A 85 -6.08 -8.22 8.75
N LEU A 86 -6.96 -7.40 8.18
CA LEU A 86 -8.41 -7.59 8.28
C LEU A 86 -8.88 -8.80 7.48
N LEU A 87 -8.52 -8.87 6.21
CA LEU A 87 -9.12 -9.80 5.25
C LEU A 87 -8.43 -11.16 5.20
N GLY A 88 -7.18 -11.25 5.67
CA GLY A 88 -6.39 -12.48 5.66
C GLY A 88 -6.32 -13.09 4.25
N PRO A 89 -6.73 -14.36 4.06
CA PRO A 89 -6.68 -14.99 2.74
C PRO A 89 -7.61 -14.31 1.71
N LEU A 90 -8.69 -13.66 2.15
CA LEU A 90 -9.63 -12.97 1.26
C LEU A 90 -9.03 -11.68 0.67
N TYR A 91 -7.95 -11.16 1.25
CA TYR A 91 -7.26 -9.98 0.72
C TYR A 91 -6.91 -10.15 -0.76
N PHE A 92 -6.45 -11.33 -1.17
CA PHE A 92 -6.04 -11.56 -2.55
C PHE A 92 -7.20 -11.36 -3.53
N PHE A 93 -8.39 -11.89 -3.21
CA PHE A 93 -9.57 -11.79 -4.06
C PHE A 93 -10.24 -10.41 -4.01
N VAL A 94 -10.30 -9.80 -2.83
CA VAL A 94 -11.02 -8.54 -2.60
C VAL A 94 -10.15 -7.31 -2.90
N ILE A 95 -8.84 -7.40 -2.73
CA ILE A 95 -7.91 -6.26 -2.87
C ILE A 95 -6.88 -6.52 -3.96
N GLY A 96 -6.14 -7.62 -3.85
CA GLY A 96 -4.99 -7.91 -4.72
C GLY A 96 -5.35 -7.98 -6.21
N ILE A 97 -6.35 -8.79 -6.56
CA ILE A 97 -6.81 -8.96 -7.94
C ILE A 97 -7.39 -7.64 -8.50
N PRO A 98 -8.37 -6.97 -7.84
CA PRO A 98 -8.92 -5.72 -8.33
C PRO A 98 -7.88 -4.60 -8.48
N SER A 99 -7.00 -4.43 -7.49
CA SER A 99 -5.90 -3.46 -7.53
C SER A 99 -4.95 -3.74 -8.70
N GLY A 100 -4.51 -4.99 -8.85
CA GLY A 100 -3.61 -5.40 -9.91
C GLY A 100 -4.18 -5.19 -11.32
N ILE A 101 -5.46 -5.52 -11.52
CA ILE A 101 -6.19 -5.29 -12.78
C ILE A 101 -6.30 -3.78 -13.07
N TRP A 102 -6.69 -2.98 -12.07
CA TRP A 102 -6.86 -1.54 -12.24
C TRP A 102 -5.55 -0.80 -12.54
N CYS A 103 -4.46 -1.24 -11.91
CA CYS A 103 -3.14 -0.67 -12.10
C CYS A 103 -2.55 -1.01 -13.47
N ASN A 104 -2.67 -2.26 -13.93
CA ASN A 104 -1.90 -2.78 -15.07
C ASN A 104 -2.71 -3.01 -16.35
N PHE A 105 -4.03 -3.24 -16.28
CA PHE A 105 -4.78 -3.62 -17.46
C PHE A 105 -4.96 -2.42 -18.42
N PRO A 106 -4.57 -2.54 -19.71
CA PRO A 106 -4.50 -1.39 -20.62
C PRO A 106 -5.81 -0.62 -20.76
N ALA A 107 -6.95 -1.31 -20.74
CA ALA A 107 -8.26 -0.67 -20.83
C ALA A 107 -8.53 0.27 -19.64
N PHE A 108 -8.19 -0.14 -18.42
CA PHE A 108 -8.36 0.70 -17.22
C PHE A 108 -7.33 1.82 -17.13
N VAL A 109 -6.09 1.56 -17.55
CA VAL A 109 -5.06 2.60 -17.67
C VAL A 109 -5.49 3.69 -18.66
N LYS A 110 -6.02 3.29 -19.83
CA LYS A 110 -6.55 4.20 -20.84
C LYS A 110 -7.76 4.98 -20.31
N TYR A 111 -8.72 4.28 -19.71
CA TYR A 111 -9.89 4.89 -19.09
C TYR A 111 -9.53 5.97 -18.06
N ARG A 112 -8.61 5.68 -17.14
CA ARG A 112 -8.15 6.65 -16.14
C ARG A 112 -7.58 7.92 -16.78
N LYS A 113 -6.76 7.75 -17.82
CA LYS A 113 -6.15 8.88 -18.54
C LYS A 113 -7.19 9.70 -19.30
N GLU A 114 -8.06 9.05 -20.07
CA GLU A 114 -9.06 9.73 -20.91
C GLU A 114 -10.15 10.43 -20.11
N LYS A 115 -10.55 9.85 -18.98
CA LYS A 115 -11.61 10.38 -18.11
C LYS A 115 -11.08 11.17 -16.91
N ASN A 116 -9.75 11.37 -16.82
CA ASN A 116 -9.08 12.02 -15.69
C ASN A 116 -9.50 11.43 -14.32
N VAL A 117 -9.68 10.11 -14.27
CA VAL A 117 -10.08 9.40 -13.04
C VAL A 117 -8.82 9.09 -12.23
N SER A 118 -8.84 9.50 -10.95
CA SER A 118 -7.75 9.22 -10.03
C SER A 118 -7.52 7.71 -9.88
N TYR A 119 -6.27 7.30 -9.73
CA TYR A 119 -5.93 5.93 -9.36
C TYR A 119 -6.63 5.50 -8.06
N TYR A 120 -6.71 6.42 -7.08
CA TYR A 120 -7.32 6.19 -5.77
C TYR A 120 -8.85 6.18 -5.77
N TRP A 121 -9.50 6.32 -6.93
CA TRP A 121 -10.95 6.19 -7.06
C TRP A 121 -11.42 4.75 -6.78
N LEU A 122 -10.62 3.75 -7.14
CA LEU A 122 -10.96 2.36 -6.89
C LEU A 122 -11.08 2.11 -5.38
N TYR A 123 -12.09 1.33 -4.99
CA TYR A 123 -12.42 1.15 -3.58
C TYR A 123 -11.24 0.62 -2.75
N CYS A 124 -10.44 -0.30 -3.28
CA CYS A 124 -9.34 -0.87 -2.52
C CYS A 124 -8.20 0.13 -2.31
N GLU A 125 -7.95 1.00 -3.29
CA GLU A 125 -6.91 2.04 -3.28
C GLU A 125 -7.27 3.19 -2.34
N GLY A 126 -8.49 3.74 -2.47
CA GLY A 126 -8.98 4.78 -1.57
C GLY A 126 -9.11 4.28 -0.12
N TRP A 127 -9.52 3.02 0.05
CA TRP A 127 -9.54 2.38 1.37
C TRP A 127 -8.15 2.24 1.97
N ALA A 128 -7.14 1.85 1.18
CA ALA A 128 -5.76 1.80 1.62
C ALA A 128 -5.27 3.17 2.07
N ASN A 129 -5.59 4.25 1.35
CA ASN A 129 -5.24 5.60 1.79
C ASN A 129 -5.83 5.97 3.16
N LEU A 130 -7.13 5.73 3.36
CA LEU A 130 -7.79 6.07 4.62
C LEU A 130 -7.23 5.25 5.79
N TRP A 131 -6.93 3.98 5.56
CA TRP A 131 -6.40 3.10 6.60
C TRP A 131 -4.93 3.35 6.89
N GLY A 132 -4.10 3.53 5.86
CA GLY A 132 -2.71 3.92 5.99
C GLY A 132 -2.59 5.16 6.87
N ARG A 133 -3.31 6.21 6.48
CA ARG A 133 -3.38 7.47 7.23
C ARG A 133 -3.84 7.31 8.68
N ARG A 134 -4.93 6.57 8.91
CA ARG A 134 -5.48 6.36 10.26
C ARG A 134 -4.53 5.59 11.16
N TRP A 135 -3.85 4.58 10.64
CA TRP A 135 -3.03 3.65 11.43
C TRP A 135 -1.58 4.11 11.57
N ALA A 136 -1.04 4.79 10.55
CA ALA A 136 0.25 5.48 10.64
C ALA A 136 0.17 6.73 11.51
N LYS A 137 -1.02 7.36 11.58
CA LYS A 137 -1.23 8.69 12.19
C LYS A 137 -0.41 9.78 11.52
N GLU A 138 -0.22 9.65 10.21
CA GLU A 138 0.50 10.60 9.37
C GLU A 138 -0.43 11.08 8.26
N ASP A 139 -0.32 12.36 7.91
CA ASP A 139 -1.04 12.94 6.78
C ASP A 139 -0.23 12.81 5.48
N PHE A 140 -0.95 12.71 4.36
CA PHE A 140 -0.35 12.78 3.04
C PHE A 140 0.08 14.21 2.71
N VAL A 141 1.08 14.34 1.84
CA VAL A 141 1.69 15.63 1.50
C VAL A 141 1.63 15.95 0.00
N SER A 142 1.51 14.95 -0.87
CA SER A 142 1.41 15.20 -2.31
C SER A 142 0.04 15.79 -2.69
N GLU A 143 0.04 16.65 -3.70
CA GLU A 143 -1.18 17.28 -4.21
C GLU A 143 -2.20 16.26 -4.70
N GLU A 144 -1.75 15.18 -5.37
CA GLU A 144 -2.63 14.12 -5.86
C GLU A 144 -3.37 13.42 -4.71
N MET A 145 -2.65 13.05 -3.65
CA MET A 145 -3.25 12.43 -2.47
C MET A 145 -4.20 13.40 -1.75
N LEU A 146 -3.79 14.64 -1.55
CA LEU A 146 -4.60 15.64 -0.84
C LEU A 146 -5.91 15.96 -1.57
N THR A 147 -5.87 16.05 -2.91
CA THR A 147 -7.03 16.47 -3.72
C THR A 147 -7.91 15.30 -4.14
N ARG A 148 -7.37 14.09 -4.29
CA ARG A 148 -8.07 12.95 -4.89
C ARG A 148 -7.89 11.62 -4.15
N GLY A 149 -7.14 11.59 -3.05
CA GLY A 149 -6.82 10.36 -2.31
C GLY A 149 -7.99 9.69 -1.58
N ASN A 150 -9.14 10.34 -1.45
CA ASN A 150 -10.35 9.79 -0.82
C ASN A 150 -11.37 9.33 -1.86
N PHE A 151 -11.12 8.20 -2.53
CA PHE A 151 -12.00 7.69 -3.60
C PHE A 151 -12.22 8.72 -4.72
N GLY A 152 -11.14 9.41 -5.12
CA GLY A 152 -11.18 10.48 -6.11
C GLY A 152 -11.62 11.85 -5.56
N LYS A 153 -11.88 11.97 -4.25
CA LYS A 153 -12.26 13.20 -3.58
C LYS A 153 -11.13 13.74 -2.69
N PRO A 154 -11.20 15.01 -2.25
CA PRO A 154 -10.23 15.58 -1.33
C PRO A 154 -10.21 14.88 0.03
N LEU A 155 -9.02 14.75 0.60
CA LEU A 155 -8.84 14.30 1.99
C LEU A 155 -8.99 15.50 2.93
N LYS A 156 -9.93 15.41 3.88
CA LYS A 156 -10.00 16.36 5.01
C LYS A 156 -8.76 16.18 5.88
N LYS A 157 -8.07 17.24 6.32
CA LYS A 157 -6.92 17.14 7.25
C LYS A 157 -7.27 16.40 8.55
N LEU A 158 -6.29 15.74 9.18
CA LEU A 158 -6.50 15.13 10.49
C LEU A 158 -6.74 16.31 11.43
N SER A 159 -7.83 16.28 12.20
CA SER A 159 -8.02 17.26 13.26
C SER A 159 -6.85 17.10 14.23
N ALA A 160 -6.07 18.17 14.40
CA ALA A 160 -4.98 18.25 15.38
C ALA A 160 -5.50 18.00 16.80
#